data_AF-A0A932GSD8-F1
#
_entry.id   AF-A0A932GSD8-F1
#
_cell.length_a   1.000
_cell.length_b   1.000
_cell.length_c   1.000
_cell.angle_alpha   90.00
_cell.angle_beta   90.00
_cell.angle_gamma   90.00
#
_symmetry.space_group_name_H-M   'P 1'
#
loop_
_entity.id
_entity.type
_entity.pdbx_description
1 polymer ?
#
loop_
_entity_poly.entity_id
_entity_poly.type
_entity_poly.pdbx_seq_one_letter_code
_entity_poly.pdbx_strand_id
1 'polypeptide(L)'
;MKTKLDEVMGWFFFLVFAGVFLCGVVVAYRQYPIVITVSFASVFLGAGLNTLVRKLNGWQMPVKIFNENMRRDVLLSSGHCEMTDASCCKLLADRLYVPLGKSYYVFSVGDCLIYGGIGLLGFAIVFAVPSFLAALFL
;
A
#
# COMPACT_ATOMS: atom_id res chain seq x y z
N MET A 1 5.86 12.68 -29.63
CA MET A 1 7.29 12.58 -29.28
C MET A 1 7.46 13.21 -27.90
N LYS A 2 7.60 12.41 -26.83
CA LYS A 2 8.10 12.94 -25.55
C LYS A 2 9.53 13.39 -25.81
N THR A 3 9.86 14.63 -25.47
CA THR A 3 11.20 15.16 -25.69
C THR A 3 12.14 14.60 -24.62
N LYS A 4 13.44 14.45 -24.92
CA LYS A 4 14.43 14.08 -23.90
C LYS A 4 14.41 15.01 -22.67
N LEU A 5 13.96 16.26 -22.86
CA LEU A 5 13.77 17.22 -21.79
C LEU A 5 12.67 16.80 -20.81
N ASP A 6 11.55 16.24 -21.28
CA ASP A 6 10.46 15.76 -20.43
C ASP A 6 10.90 14.60 -19.52
N GLU A 7 11.74 13.71 -20.05
CA GLU A 7 12.31 12.61 -19.27
C GLU A 7 13.26 13.11 -18.20
N VAL A 8 14.17 14.03 -18.54
CA VAL A 8 15.12 14.63 -17.58
C VAL A 8 14.38 15.38 -16.48
N MET A 9 13.37 16.17 -16.84
CA MET A 9 12.53 16.88 -15.87
C MET A 9 11.76 15.91 -14.96
N GLY A 10 11.24 14.82 -15.51
CA GLY A 10 10.58 13.77 -14.73
C GLY A 10 11.50 13.15 -13.68
N TRP A 11 12.72 12.78 -14.06
CA TRP A 11 13.72 12.26 -13.13
C TRP A 11 14.14 13.28 -12.07
N PHE A 12 14.30 14.53 -12.45
CA PHE A 12 14.62 15.61 -11.51
C PHE A 12 13.54 15.74 -10.42
N PHE A 13 12.26 15.87 -10.81
CA PHE A 13 11.17 15.97 -9.85
C PHE A 13 11.04 14.73 -8.96
N PHE A 14 11.23 13.54 -9.52
CA PHE A 14 11.24 12.30 -8.76
C PHE A 14 12.34 12.31 -7.67
N LEU A 15 13.56 12.70 -8.03
CA LEU A 15 14.69 12.75 -7.10
C LEU A 15 14.46 13.79 -5.99
N VAL A 16 13.95 14.98 -6.34
CA VAL A 16 13.60 16.01 -5.34
C VAL A 16 12.54 15.48 -4.39
N PHE A 17 11.46 14.88 -4.91
CA PHE A 17 10.39 14.32 -4.08
C PHE A 17 10.90 13.20 -3.17
N ALA A 18 11.68 12.27 -3.72
CA ALA A 18 12.29 11.18 -2.95
C ALA A 18 13.22 11.72 -1.86
N GLY A 19 14.03 12.75 -2.14
CA GLY A 19 14.90 13.40 -1.18
C GLY A 19 14.13 14.04 -0.03
N VAL A 20 13.09 14.84 -0.34
CA VAL A 20 12.23 15.48 0.68
C VAL A 20 11.52 14.43 1.53
N PHE A 21 10.99 13.38 0.91
CA PHE A 21 10.35 12.28 1.61
C PHE A 21 11.32 11.57 2.56
N LEU A 22 12.53 11.22 2.10
CA LEU A 22 13.55 10.57 2.91
C LEU A 22 13.98 11.46 4.09
N CYS A 23 14.16 12.77 3.87
CA CYS A 23 14.41 13.71 4.96
C CYS A 23 13.28 13.72 5.99
N GLY A 24 12.01 13.74 5.54
CA GLY A 24 10.84 13.65 6.41
C GLY A 24 10.83 12.36 7.23
N VAL A 25 11.16 11.21 6.62
CA VAL A 25 11.29 9.93 7.32
C VAL A 25 12.40 9.96 8.37
N VAL A 26 13.57 10.53 8.06
CA VAL A 26 14.68 10.63 9.01
C VAL A 26 14.31 11.50 10.22
N VAL A 27 13.68 12.64 9.98
CA VAL A 27 13.19 13.55 11.04
C VAL A 27 12.13 12.83 11.90
N ALA A 28 11.16 12.19 11.26
CA ALA A 28 10.13 11.43 11.94
C ALA A 28 10.68 10.25 12.73
N TYR A 29 11.71 9.57 12.24
CA TYR A 29 12.36 8.47 12.96
C TYR A 29 13.05 8.94 14.23
N ARG A 30 13.66 10.14 14.21
CA ARG A 30 14.28 10.71 15.41
C ARG A 30 13.26 11.05 16.49
N GLN A 31 12.06 11.49 16.13
CA GLN A 31 11.02 11.89 17.08
C GLN A 31 10.09 10.73 17.49
N TYR A 32 9.77 9.84 16.54
CA TYR A 32 8.82 8.74 16.69
C TYR A 32 9.39 7.40 16.17
N PRO A 33 10.51 6.90 16.74
CA PRO A 33 11.21 5.72 16.21
C PRO A 33 10.35 4.46 16.22
N ILE A 34 9.52 4.28 17.26
CA ILE A 34 8.61 3.14 17.38
C ILE A 34 7.55 3.20 16.28
N VAL A 35 6.93 4.38 16.06
CA VAL A 35 5.88 4.54 15.04
C VAL A 35 6.43 4.22 13.67
N ILE A 36 7.58 4.79 13.29
CA ILE A 36 8.21 4.51 11.99
C ILE A 36 8.57 3.03 11.84
N THR A 37 9.11 2.40 12.89
CA THR A 37 9.46 0.97 12.86
C THR A 37 8.22 0.10 12.64
N VAL A 38 7.14 0.36 13.39
CA VAL A 38 5.86 -0.35 13.25
C VAL A 38 5.25 -0.11 11.87
N SER A 39 5.32 1.11 11.34
CA SER A 39 4.84 1.44 9.99
C SER A 39 5.52 0.59 8.93
N PHE A 40 6.87 0.57 8.91
CA PHE A 40 7.61 -0.23 7.94
C PHE A 40 7.36 -1.73 8.13
N ALA A 41 7.39 -2.23 9.37
CA ALA A 41 7.10 -3.63 9.66
C ALA A 41 5.72 -4.05 9.14
N SER A 42 4.71 -3.19 9.30
CA SER A 42 3.34 -3.44 8.83
C SER A 42 3.28 -3.50 7.30
N VAL A 43 3.93 -2.56 6.61
CA VAL A 43 3.99 -2.55 5.12
C VAL A 43 4.70 -3.79 4.60
N PHE A 44 5.87 -4.14 5.16
CA PHE A 44 6.62 -5.32 4.73
C PHE A 44 5.87 -6.61 5.01
N LEU A 45 5.25 -6.73 6.19
CA LEU A 45 4.46 -7.91 6.55
C LEU A 45 3.24 -8.04 5.64
N GLY A 46 2.50 -6.95 5.41
CA GLY A 46 1.34 -6.96 4.52
C GLY A 46 1.70 -7.32 3.08
N ALA A 47 2.76 -6.72 2.53
CA ALA A 47 3.26 -7.05 1.20
C ALA A 47 3.75 -8.50 1.10
N GLY A 48 4.43 -8.99 2.14
CA GLY A 48 4.87 -10.38 2.25
C GLY A 48 3.72 -11.37 2.27
N LEU A 49 2.68 -11.10 3.07
CA LEU A 49 1.47 -11.93 3.13
C LEU A 49 0.76 -11.97 1.77
N ASN A 50 0.55 -10.83 1.12
CA ASN A 50 -0.08 -10.78 -0.20
C ASN A 50 0.74 -11.51 -1.26
N THR A 51 2.07 -11.33 -1.23
CA THR A 51 2.97 -12.03 -2.16
C THR A 51 2.93 -13.54 -1.94
N LEU A 52 2.89 -14.00 -0.68
CA LEU A 52 2.78 -15.41 -0.34
C LEU A 52 1.46 -16.00 -0.84
N VAL A 53 0.33 -15.36 -0.56
CA VAL A 53 -0.99 -15.80 -1.02
C VAL A 53 -1.02 -15.90 -2.54
N ARG A 54 -0.56 -14.86 -3.24
CA ARG A 54 -0.48 -14.86 -4.71
C ARG A 54 0.39 -15.99 -5.23
N LYS A 55 1.59 -16.16 -4.67
CA LYS A 55 2.54 -17.19 -5.12
C LYS A 55 1.96 -18.61 -4.97
N LEU A 56 1.26 -18.88 -3.88
CA LEU A 56 0.60 -20.18 -3.65
C LEU A 56 -0.62 -20.41 -4.55
N ASN A 57 -1.16 -19.37 -5.18
CA ASN A 57 -2.34 -19.43 -6.05
C ASN A 57 -2.02 -19.03 -7.50
N GLY A 58 -0.82 -19.33 -7.99
CA GLY A 58 -0.45 -19.09 -9.40
C GLY A 58 -0.25 -17.61 -9.76
N TRP A 59 0.24 -16.82 -8.81
CA TRP A 59 0.43 -15.36 -8.88
C TRP A 59 -0.86 -14.53 -8.92
N GLN A 60 -2.01 -15.18 -8.72
CA GLN A 60 -3.32 -14.55 -8.66
C GLN A 60 -3.81 -14.49 -7.21
N MET A 61 -4.49 -13.41 -6.85
CA MET A 61 -5.09 -13.21 -5.54
C MET A 61 -6.51 -13.81 -5.54
N PRO A 62 -6.79 -14.83 -4.73
CA PRO A 62 -8.14 -15.39 -4.65
C PRO A 62 -9.11 -14.38 -4.05
N VAL A 63 -10.31 -14.26 -4.63
CA VAL A 63 -11.38 -13.40 -4.16
C VAL A 63 -12.64 -14.23 -3.96
N LYS A 64 -13.30 -14.06 -2.81
CA LYS A 64 -14.63 -14.66 -2.63
C LYS A 64 -15.69 -13.81 -3.35
N ILE A 65 -16.41 -14.41 -4.29
CA ILE A 65 -17.42 -13.73 -5.11
C ILE A 65 -18.80 -14.07 -4.57
N PHE A 66 -19.66 -13.06 -4.39
CA PHE A 66 -21.04 -13.24 -3.88
C PHE A 66 -22.13 -12.95 -4.92
N ASN A 67 -21.79 -12.27 -6.02
CA ASN A 67 -22.74 -11.87 -7.05
C ASN A 67 -22.05 -11.82 -8.43
N GLU A 68 -22.79 -12.14 -9.49
CA GLU A 68 -22.42 -12.00 -10.90
C GLU A 68 -21.89 -10.59 -11.26
N ASN A 69 -22.48 -9.53 -10.71
CA ASN A 69 -21.99 -8.16 -10.99
C ASN A 69 -20.57 -7.94 -10.47
N MET A 70 -20.29 -8.45 -9.26
CA MET A 70 -18.97 -8.42 -8.65
C MET A 70 -17.96 -9.30 -9.39
N ARG A 71 -18.43 -10.44 -9.91
CA ARG A 71 -17.61 -11.35 -10.71
C ARG A 71 -17.01 -10.62 -11.91
N ARG A 72 -17.83 -9.84 -12.64
CA ARG A 72 -17.33 -9.07 -13.80
C ARG A 72 -16.34 -8.00 -13.36
N ASP A 73 -16.68 -7.19 -12.37
CA ASP A 73 -15.84 -6.07 -11.94
C ASP A 73 -14.47 -6.54 -11.41
N VAL A 74 -14.43 -7.64 -10.67
CA VAL A 74 -13.21 -8.13 -10.01
C VAL A 74 -12.38 -9.08 -10.88
N LEU A 75 -12.99 -9.88 -11.75
CA LEU A 75 -12.20 -10.75 -12.65
C LEU A 75 -11.65 -10.01 -13.87
N LEU A 76 -12.18 -8.82 -14.18
CA LEU A 76 -11.62 -7.95 -15.21
C LEU A 76 -10.35 -7.21 -14.73
N SER A 77 -10.11 -7.11 -13.42
CA SER A 77 -8.86 -6.56 -12.91
C SER A 77 -7.74 -7.62 -12.95
N SER A 78 -6.60 -7.24 -13.56
CA SER A 78 -5.45 -8.13 -13.68
C SER A 78 -4.91 -8.51 -12.31
N GLY A 79 -4.88 -9.80 -12.01
CA GLY A 79 -4.24 -10.33 -10.80
C GLY A 79 -5.18 -10.92 -9.77
N HIS A 80 -6.49 -11.00 -10.02
CA HIS A 80 -7.45 -11.72 -9.18
C HIS A 80 -7.91 -13.02 -9.81
N CYS A 81 -8.34 -13.98 -8.98
CA CYS A 81 -9.01 -15.20 -9.40
C CYS A 81 -10.18 -15.52 -8.47
N GLU A 82 -11.14 -16.31 -8.96
CA GLU A 82 -12.23 -16.78 -8.13
C GLU A 82 -11.69 -17.77 -7.08
N MET A 83 -12.05 -17.55 -5.81
CA MET A 83 -11.64 -18.44 -4.72
C MET A 83 -12.36 -19.78 -4.85
N THR A 84 -11.60 -20.86 -4.98
CA THR A 84 -12.09 -22.24 -5.11
C THR A 84 -11.65 -23.09 -3.92
N ASP A 85 -12.03 -24.36 -3.90
CA ASP A 85 -11.59 -25.28 -2.85
C ASP A 85 -10.09 -25.53 -2.85
N ALA A 86 -9.46 -25.48 -4.02
CA ALA A 86 -8.01 -25.61 -4.21
C ALA A 86 -7.23 -24.36 -3.78
N SER A 87 -7.90 -23.22 -3.56
CA SER A 87 -7.21 -21.98 -3.18
C SER A 87 -6.54 -22.11 -1.81
N CYS A 88 -5.26 -21.75 -1.74
CA CYS A 88 -4.46 -21.78 -0.53
C CYS A 88 -4.58 -20.46 0.25
N CYS A 89 -4.39 -20.52 1.59
CA CYS A 89 -4.41 -19.34 2.47
C CYS A 89 -5.70 -18.51 2.38
N LYS A 90 -6.85 -19.16 2.24
CA LYS A 90 -8.17 -18.50 2.06
C LYS A 90 -8.47 -17.44 3.12
N LEU A 91 -7.93 -17.52 4.34
CA LEU A 91 -8.16 -16.49 5.37
C LEU A 91 -7.43 -15.17 5.11
N LEU A 92 -6.33 -15.23 4.36
CA LEU A 92 -5.46 -14.08 4.03
C LEU A 92 -5.76 -13.49 2.65
N ALA A 93 -6.63 -14.14 1.88
CA ALA A 93 -7.04 -13.70 0.55
C ALA A 93 -8.05 -12.53 0.62
N ASP A 94 -8.49 -12.02 -0.53
CA ASP A 94 -9.42 -10.89 -0.60
C ASP A 94 -10.82 -11.31 -0.15
N ARG A 95 -11.11 -10.96 1.11
CA ARG A 95 -12.35 -11.35 1.82
C ARG A 95 -12.99 -10.21 2.57
N LEU A 96 -12.42 -9.01 2.49
CA LEU A 96 -12.99 -7.80 3.04
C LEU A 96 -13.57 -6.99 1.89
N TYR A 97 -14.75 -6.43 2.12
CA TYR A 97 -15.55 -5.79 1.09
C TYR A 97 -16.05 -4.46 1.59
N VAL A 98 -15.81 -3.41 0.82
CA VAL A 98 -16.41 -2.10 1.05
C VAL A 98 -17.25 -1.76 -0.18
N PRO A 99 -18.57 -1.52 -0.01
CA PRO A 99 -19.41 -1.08 -1.11
C PRO A 99 -19.04 0.36 -1.50
N LEU A 100 -18.70 0.58 -2.77
CA LEU A 100 -18.42 1.89 -3.37
C LEU A 100 -19.47 2.17 -4.45
N GLY A 101 -20.69 2.48 -4.01
CA GLY A 101 -21.82 2.71 -4.90
C GLY A 101 -22.23 1.46 -5.66
N LYS A 102 -21.94 1.42 -6.98
CA LYS A 102 -22.24 0.27 -7.85
C LYS A 102 -21.14 -0.79 -7.90
N SER A 103 -19.95 -0.49 -7.35
CA SER A 103 -18.78 -1.37 -7.38
C SER A 103 -18.38 -1.78 -5.97
N TYR A 104 -17.56 -2.82 -5.88
CA TYR A 104 -17.04 -3.33 -4.61
C TYR A 104 -15.54 -3.16 -4.57
N TYR A 105 -15.05 -2.54 -3.50
CA TYR A 105 -13.63 -2.58 -3.17
C TYR A 105 -13.35 -3.85 -2.39
N VAL A 106 -12.46 -4.68 -2.93
CA VAL A 106 -11.99 -5.92 -2.30
C VAL A 106 -10.59 -5.73 -1.78
N PHE A 107 -10.36 -6.21 -0.57
CA PHE A 107 -9.05 -6.13 0.05
C PHE A 107 -8.82 -7.30 1.00
N SER A 108 -7.56 -7.56 1.25
CA SER A 108 -7.05 -8.61 2.11
C SER A 108 -6.61 -8.06 3.47
N VAL A 109 -6.29 -8.99 4.38
CA VAL A 109 -5.62 -8.64 5.65
C VAL A 109 -4.26 -8.00 5.38
N GLY A 110 -3.54 -8.44 4.35
CA GLY A 110 -2.26 -7.83 3.98
C GLY A 110 -2.43 -6.39 3.51
N ASP A 111 -3.49 -6.09 2.76
CA ASP A 111 -3.82 -4.71 2.38
C ASP A 111 -4.13 -3.83 3.59
N CYS A 112 -4.84 -4.35 4.60
CA CYS A 112 -5.06 -3.62 5.85
C CYS A 112 -3.74 -3.23 6.52
N LEU A 113 -2.77 -4.15 6.57
CA LEU A 113 -1.44 -3.88 7.14
C LEU A 113 -0.66 -2.85 6.32
N ILE A 114 -0.75 -2.93 4.99
CA ILE A 114 -0.12 -1.96 4.08
C ILE A 114 -0.73 -0.57 4.30
N TYR A 115 -2.06 -0.44 4.25
CA TYR A 115 -2.73 0.85 4.43
C TYR A 115 -2.54 1.42 5.83
N GLY A 116 -2.60 0.57 6.86
CA GLY A 116 -2.31 0.97 8.23
C GLY A 116 -0.88 1.47 8.40
N GLY A 117 0.10 0.74 7.86
CA GLY A 117 1.50 1.13 7.91
C GLY A 117 1.80 2.42 7.14
N ILE A 118 1.22 2.60 5.95
CA ILE A 118 1.32 3.84 5.18
C ILE A 118 0.66 5.01 5.94
N GLY A 119 -0.51 4.79 6.53
CA GLY A 119 -1.21 5.81 7.33
C GLY A 119 -0.39 6.26 8.54
N LEU A 120 0.18 5.32 9.30
CA LEU A 120 1.06 5.62 10.43
C LEU A 120 2.35 6.34 9.99
N LEU A 121 2.93 5.96 8.85
CA LEU A 121 4.10 6.62 8.28
C LEU A 121 3.78 8.08 7.90
N GLY A 122 2.66 8.29 7.21
CA GLY A 122 2.19 9.63 6.82
C GLY A 122 1.93 10.50 8.04
N PHE A 123 1.25 9.96 9.05
CA PHE A 123 1.04 10.63 10.34
C PHE A 123 2.38 11.07 10.94
N ALA A 124 3.34 10.15 11.11
CA ALA A 124 4.62 10.46 11.73
C ALA A 124 5.38 11.58 10.98
N ILE A 125 5.38 11.56 9.64
CA ILE A 125 6.05 12.59 8.83
C ILE A 125 5.36 13.95 8.99
N VAL A 126 4.02 13.99 8.89
CA VAL A 126 3.24 15.24 8.94
C VAL A 126 3.42 15.97 10.27
N PHE A 127 3.53 15.25 11.40
CA PHE A 127 3.72 15.87 12.70
C PHE A 127 5.19 16.17 13.03
N ALA A 128 6.12 15.38 12.49
CA ALA A 128 7.53 15.55 12.81
C ALA A 128 8.19 16.73 12.09
N VAL A 129 7.85 16.95 10.82
CA VAL A 129 8.48 18.01 10.00
C VAL A 129 8.19 19.42 10.54
N PRO A 130 6.94 19.82 10.83
CA PRO A 130 6.66 21.15 11.39
C PRO A 130 7.31 21.36 12.76
N SER A 131 7.31 20.33 13.61
CA SER A 131 7.93 20.37 14.93
C SER A 131 9.45 20.56 14.85
N PHE A 132 10.10 19.87 13.90
CA PHE A 132 11.52 20.04 13.65
C PHE A 132 11.86 21.43 13.10
N LEU A 133 11.06 21.93 12.15
CA LEU A 133 11.25 23.28 11.60
C LEU A 133 11.09 24.34 12.68
N ALA A 134 10.06 24.24 13.53
CA ALA A 134 9.86 25.17 14.65
C ALA A 134 11.07 25.19 15.61
N ALA A 135 11.67 24.03 15.89
CA ALA A 135 12.83 23.92 16.76
C ALA A 135 14.13 24.52 16.16
N LEU A 136 14.21 24.74 14.84
CA LEU A 136 15.36 25.40 14.20
C LEU A 136 15.33 26.94 14.33
N PHE A 137 14.18 27.51 14.68
CA PHE A 137 13.98 28.97 14.80
C PHE A 137 13.84 29.43 16.27
N LEU A 138 14.12 28.55 17.23
CA LEU A 138 14.18 28.82 18.68
C LEU A 138 15.64 28.73 19.15
#